data_AF-A0A1J3FA06-F1
#
_entry.id   AF-A0A1J3FA06-F1
#
_cell.length_a   1.000
_cell.length_b   1.000
_cell.length_c   1.000
_cell.angle_alpha   90.00
_cell.angle_beta   90.00
_cell.angle_gamma   90.00
#
_symmetry.space_group_name_H-M   'P 1'
#
loop_
_entity.id
_entity.type
_entity.pdbx_description
1 polymer ?
#
loop_
_entity_poly.entity_id
_entity_poly.type
_entity_poly.pdbx_seq_one_letter_code
_entity_poly.pdbx_strand_id
1 'polypeptide(L)'
;ISEFVFKMKAYSHNDRVRFSHFLNPKRVQRVICKGADLFDMLPEEYTFKEIIGKMGPIPHSFSAVHLPSYLLENAEKYRFLLPGNCIREDE
;
A
#
# COMPACT_ATOMS: atom_id res chain seq x y z
N ILE A 1 5.52 -9.55 -3.88
CA ILE A 1 5.92 -8.43 -2.97
C ILE A 1 7.33 -7.87 -3.25
N SER A 2 8.22 -8.69 -3.82
CA SER A 2 9.61 -8.35 -4.20
C SER A 2 9.81 -7.01 -4.91
N GLU A 3 8.89 -6.61 -5.81
CA GLU A 3 8.94 -5.34 -6.52
C GLU A 3 8.99 -4.12 -5.58
N PHE A 4 8.24 -4.15 -4.47
CA PHE A 4 8.26 -3.07 -3.48
C PHE A 4 9.63 -3.00 -2.78
N VAL A 5 10.18 -4.17 -2.41
CA VAL A 5 11.51 -4.25 -1.79
C VAL A 5 12.59 -3.74 -2.75
N PHE A 6 12.49 -4.07 -4.04
CA PHE A 6 13.37 -3.55 -5.08
C PHE A 6 13.24 -2.03 -5.21
N LYS A 7 12.01 -1.51 -5.31
CA LYS A 7 11.73 -0.08 -5.42
C LYS A 7 12.26 0.71 -4.22
N MET A 8 12.08 0.18 -3.01
CA MET A 8 12.60 0.79 -1.80
C MET A 8 14.12 0.85 -1.77
N LYS A 9 14.84 -0.05 -2.46
CA LYS A 9 16.31 -0.06 -2.54
C LYS A 9 16.89 0.77 -3.69
N ALA A 10 16.17 0.85 -4.81
CA ALA A 10 16.75 1.29 -6.09
C ALA A 10 16.45 2.76 -6.47
N TYR A 11 15.50 3.43 -5.83
CA TYR A 11 15.00 4.74 -6.24
C TYR A 11 15.36 5.85 -5.24
N SER A 12 14.89 7.08 -5.51
CA SER A 12 15.16 8.35 -4.81
C SER A 12 14.91 8.39 -3.30
N HIS A 13 14.44 7.30 -2.71
CA HIS A 13 14.05 7.16 -1.31
C HIS A 13 14.75 5.97 -0.63
N ASN A 14 15.82 5.43 -1.21
CA ASN A 14 16.63 4.37 -0.62
C ASN A 14 17.26 4.78 0.72
N ASP A 15 17.59 6.06 0.87
CA ASP A 15 18.09 6.67 2.11
C ASP A 15 17.09 6.55 3.28
N ARG A 16 15.79 6.42 2.99
CA ARG A 16 14.74 6.21 3.99
C ARG A 16 14.71 4.78 4.53
N VAL A 17 15.40 3.83 3.90
CA VAL A 17 15.56 2.46 4.42
C VAL A 17 16.64 2.41 5.50
N ARG A 18 16.31 2.92 6.68
CA ARG A 18 17.27 3.02 7.80
C ARG A 18 17.54 1.68 8.50
N PHE A 19 16.59 0.75 8.42
CA PHE A 19 16.64 -0.54 9.09
C PHE A 19 16.28 -1.69 8.14
N SER A 20 16.93 -2.84 8.31
CA SER A 20 16.71 -4.03 7.49
C SER A 20 15.28 -4.58 7.58
N HIS A 21 14.59 -4.35 8.70
CA HIS A 21 13.22 -4.83 8.90
C HIS A 21 12.21 -4.17 7.95
N PHE A 22 12.49 -2.96 7.44
CA PHE A 22 11.67 -2.30 6.42
C PHE A 22 11.58 -3.13 5.13
N LEU A 23 12.59 -3.96 4.87
CA LEU A 23 12.69 -4.81 3.69
C LEU A 23 12.07 -6.20 3.89
N ASN A 24 11.53 -6.49 5.08
CA ASN A 24 10.89 -7.77 5.35
C ASN A 24 9.58 -7.89 4.54
N PRO A 25 9.44 -8.85 3.62
CA PRO A 25 8.25 -8.96 2.75
C PRO A 25 6.94 -9.08 3.53
N LYS A 26 6.94 -9.84 4.64
CA LYS A 26 5.76 -10.00 5.50
C LYS A 26 5.37 -8.70 6.20
N ARG A 27 6.34 -7.83 6.51
CA ARG A 27 6.06 -6.49 7.04
C ARG A 27 5.50 -5.61 5.93
N VAL A 28 6.19 -5.55 4.79
CA VAL A 28 5.80 -4.71 3.63
C VAL A 28 4.35 -4.98 3.24
N GLN A 29 3.98 -6.26 3.04
CA GLN A 29 2.61 -6.63 2.69
C GLN A 29 1.59 -6.21 3.76
N ARG A 30 1.92 -6.42 5.04
CA ARG A 30 1.05 -6.05 6.16
C ARG A 30 0.82 -4.54 6.24
N VAL A 31 1.87 -3.75 6.02
CA VAL A 31 1.81 -2.28 6.06
C VAL A 31 0.98 -1.75 4.88
N ILE A 32 1.20 -2.29 3.67
CA ILE A 32 0.40 -1.98 2.48
C ILE A 32 -1.08 -2.28 2.73
N CYS A 33 -1.41 -3.46 3.27
CA CYS A 33 -2.80 -3.83 3.53
C CYS A 33 -3.48 -3.03 4.63
N LYS A 34 -2.69 -2.43 5.53
CA LYS A 34 -3.21 -1.47 6.52
C LYS A 34 -3.38 -0.06 5.94
N GLY A 35 -2.89 0.20 4.73
CA GLY A 35 -2.81 1.56 4.17
C GLY A 35 -1.86 2.47 4.95
N ALA A 36 -0.85 1.89 5.63
CA ALA A 36 0.13 2.65 6.41
C ALA A 36 1.36 3.00 5.56
N ASP A 37 2.16 3.97 6.03
CA ASP A 37 3.39 4.38 5.36
C ASP A 37 4.48 3.29 5.45
N LEU A 38 5.17 3.03 4.34
CA LEU A 38 6.17 1.94 4.26
C LEU A 38 7.44 2.23 5.08
N PHE A 39 7.77 3.51 5.25
CA PHE A 39 8.98 3.99 5.90
C PHE A 39 8.73 4.51 7.33
N ASP A 40 7.49 4.40 7.82
CA ASP A 40 7.03 4.93 9.11
C ASP A 40 7.29 6.45 9.27
N MET A 41 7.13 7.21 8.19
CA MET A 41 7.30 8.66 8.17
C MET A 41 5.98 9.40 7.96
N LEU A 42 5.96 10.69 8.33
CA LEU A 42 4.86 11.57 7.97
C LEU A 42 5.00 12.04 6.51
N PRO A 43 3.88 12.21 5.78
CA PRO A 43 3.92 12.66 4.40
C PRO A 43 4.42 14.11 4.31
N GLU A 44 5.35 14.35 3.39
CA GLU A 44 5.95 15.68 3.15
C GLU A 44 5.02 16.62 2.36
N GLU A 45 3.99 16.08 1.70
CA GLU A 45 3.10 16.83 0.81
C GLU A 45 1.93 17.54 1.52
N TYR A 46 1.66 17.18 2.79
CA TYR A 46 0.52 17.71 3.53
C TYR A 46 0.94 18.64 4.67
N THR A 47 0.18 19.70 4.87
CA THR A 47 0.26 20.52 6.09
C THR A 47 -0.37 19.80 7.27
N PHE A 48 0.02 20.17 8.50
CA PHE A 48 -0.58 19.60 9.71
C PHE A 48 -2.11 19.77 9.75
N LYS A 49 -2.64 20.89 9.24
CA LYS A 49 -4.09 21.13 9.18
C LYS A 49 -4.78 20.11 8.26
N GLU A 50 -4.19 19.76 7.13
CA GLU A 50 -4.74 18.77 6.20
C GLU A 50 -4.64 17.35 6.75
N ILE A 51 -3.53 17.03 7.41
CA ILE A 51 -3.36 15.73 8.08
C ILE A 51 -4.46 15.55 9.12
N ILE A 52 -4.64 16.53 10.02
CA ILE A 52 -5.68 16.50 11.05
C ILE A 52 -7.09 16.47 10.42
N GLY A 53 -7.32 17.25 9.35
CA GLY A 53 -8.61 17.26 8.65
C GLY A 53 -8.94 15.92 7.96
N LYS A 54 -7.93 15.12 7.60
CA LYS A 54 -8.08 13.78 7.03
C LYS A 54 -7.98 12.67 8.08
N MET A 55 -7.70 12.99 9.35
CA MET A 55 -7.71 12.02 10.44
C MET A 55 -9.16 11.63 10.76
N GLY A 56 -9.49 10.36 10.57
CA GLY A 56 -10.80 9.81 10.86
C GLY A 56 -10.96 8.42 10.24
N PRO A 57 -11.96 7.63 10.68
CA PRO A 57 -12.22 6.33 10.10
C PRO A 57 -12.69 6.51 8.65
N ILE A 58 -11.84 6.13 7.69
CA ILE A 58 -12.25 5.99 6.29
C ILE A 58 -13.07 4.69 6.22
N PRO A 59 -14.37 4.74 5.84
CA PRO A 59 -15.17 3.53 5.76
C PRO A 59 -14.63 2.62 4.66
N HIS A 60 -14.48 1.34 4.97
CA HIS A 60 -14.15 0.34 3.95
C HIS A 60 -15.31 0.27 2.94
N SER A 61 -15.04 0.67 1.70
CA SER A 61 -15.97 0.48 0.59
C SER A 61 -15.76 -0.90 -0.01
N PHE A 62 -16.82 -1.70 -0.03
CA PHE A 62 -16.85 -2.99 -0.75
C PHE A 62 -17.38 -2.85 -2.19
N SER A 63 -17.56 -1.61 -2.65
CA SER A 63 -18.18 -1.35 -3.95
C SER A 63 -17.19 -1.55 -5.10
N ALA A 64 -17.57 -2.38 -6.07
CA ALA A 64 -16.85 -2.55 -7.34
C ALA A 64 -17.32 -1.57 -8.43
N VAL A 65 -18.27 -0.67 -8.12
CA VAL A 65 -19.01 0.15 -9.10
C VAL A 65 -18.14 1.19 -9.84
N HIS A 66 -16.87 1.33 -9.48
CA HIS A 66 -15.91 2.22 -10.16
C HIS A 66 -14.57 1.54 -10.46
N LEU A 67 -14.54 0.21 -10.53
CA LEU A 67 -13.33 -0.51 -10.89
C LEU A 67 -13.16 -0.58 -12.41
N PRO A 68 -11.91 -0.48 -12.93
CA PRO A 68 -11.63 -0.67 -14.35
C PRO A 68 -12.12 -2.04 -14.86
N SER A 69 -12.69 -2.09 -16.07
CA SER A 69 -13.20 -3.33 -16.67
C SER A 69 -12.14 -4.43 -16.76
N TYR A 70 -10.91 -4.08 -17.11
CA TYR A 70 -9.79 -5.03 -17.19
C TYR A 70 -9.53 -5.76 -15.87
N LEU A 71 -9.73 -5.09 -14.73
CA LEU A 71 -9.57 -5.70 -13.41
C LEU A 71 -10.69 -6.72 -13.14
N LEU A 72 -11.92 -6.42 -13.55
CA LEU A 72 -13.08 -7.31 -13.42
C LEU A 72 -12.95 -8.53 -14.35
N GLU A 73 -12.47 -8.33 -15.58
CA GLU A 73 -12.22 -9.40 -16.55
C GLU A 73 -11.09 -10.34 -16.09
N ASN A 74 -10.11 -9.82 -15.34
CA ASN A 74 -8.95 -10.56 -14.83
C ASN A 74 -9.00 -10.72 -13.30
N ALA A 75 -10.21 -10.91 -12.74
CA ALA A 75 -10.48 -10.92 -11.30
C ALA A 75 -9.63 -11.91 -10.50
N GLU A 76 -9.30 -13.07 -11.08
CA GLU A 76 -8.45 -14.08 -10.42
C GLU A 76 -7.03 -13.55 -10.22
N LYS A 77 -6.40 -13.05 -11.30
CA LYS A 77 -5.04 -12.52 -11.29
C LYS A 77 -4.90 -11.30 -10.37
N TYR A 78 -5.92 -10.45 -10.34
CA TYR A 78 -5.93 -9.22 -9.55
C TYR A 78 -6.81 -9.32 -8.31
N ARG A 79 -7.04 -10.53 -7.78
CA ARG A 79 -7.92 -10.76 -6.62
C ARG A 79 -7.57 -9.87 -5.44
N PHE A 80 -6.29 -9.62 -5.21
CA PHE A 80 -5.78 -8.76 -4.14
C PHE A 80 -6.14 -7.27 -4.28
N LEU A 81 -6.58 -6.80 -5.45
CA LEU A 81 -7.06 -5.43 -5.67
C LEU A 81 -8.58 -5.32 -5.51
N LEU A 82 -9.31 -6.44 -5.44
CA LEU A 82 -10.75 -6.43 -5.28
C LEU A 82 -11.14 -6.07 -3.84
N PRO A 83 -12.31 -5.43 -3.63
CA PRO A 83 -12.73 -5.01 -2.30
C PRO A 83 -12.81 -6.18 -1.33
N GLY A 84 -12.26 -6.01 -0.13
CA GLY A 84 -12.19 -7.06 0.90
C GLY A 84 -10.99 -8.00 0.79
N ASN A 85 -10.19 -7.89 -0.28
CA ASN A 85 -8.93 -8.61 -0.44
C ASN A 85 -7.75 -7.62 -0.40
N CYS A 86 -6.56 -8.14 -0.09
CA CYS A 86 -5.31 -7.38 -0.16
C CYS A 86 -4.06 -8.26 -0.22
N ILE A 87 -4.15 -9.45 0.37
CA ILE A 87 -3.05 -10.41 0.37
C ILE A 87 -2.78 -10.88 -1.06
N ARG A 88 -1.67 -10.42 -1.61
CA ARG A 88 -0.97 -11.03 -2.74
C ARG A 88 -0.39 -12.36 -2.28
N GLU A 89 -0.92 -13.46 -2.79
CA GLU A 89 -0.24 -14.75 -2.74
C GLU A 89 1.01 -14.60 -3.61
N ASP A 90 2.18 -14.59 -2.96
CA ASP A 90 3.46 -14.35 -3.62
C ASP A 90 3.80 -15.53 -4.56
N GLU A 91 4.32 -15.18 -5.75
CA GLU A 91 5.48 -15.87 -6.32
C GLU A 91 6.75 -15.48 -5.52
#